data_AF-A0AAE3AUE1-F1
#
_entry.id   AF-A0AAE3AUE1-F1
#
_cell.length_a   1.000
_cell.length_b   1.000
_cell.length_c   1.000
_cell.angle_alpha   90.00
_cell.angle_beta   90.00
_cell.angle_gamma   90.00
#
_symmetry.space_group_name_H-M   'P 1'
#
loop_
_entity.id
_entity.type
_entity.pdbx_description
1 polymer ?
#
loop_
_entity_poly.entity_id
_entity_poly.type
_entity_poly.pdbx_seq_one_letter_code
_entity_poly.pdbx_strand_id
1 'polypeptide(L)' 'MNRIAKIIGHMNAIKTMVESGRDCSEVLIQLAAVDAAIKSLSRVILKDHISTCIIDAVQDGDQTALEELNRAIDKFIK' A
#
# COMPACT_ATOMS: atom_id res chain seq x y z
N MET A 1 9.76 -0.33 7.63
CA MET A 1 10.44 -1.48 6.99
C MET A 1 9.79 -2.84 7.22
N ASN A 2 9.44 -3.24 8.46
CA ASN A 2 8.94 -4.60 8.76
C ASN A 2 7.69 -5.03 7.94
N ARG A 3 6.75 -4.12 7.67
CA ARG A 3 5.52 -4.43 6.89
C ARG A 3 5.81 -4.80 5.43
N ILE A 4 6.74 -4.11 4.78
CA ILE A 4 7.12 -4.39 3.38
C ILE A 4 7.78 -5.75 3.28
N ALA A 5 8.72 -6.06 4.18
CA ALA A 5 9.39 -7.37 4.22
C ALA A 5 8.39 -8.52 4.38
N LYS A 6 7.35 -8.35 5.21
CA LYS A 6 6.27 -9.34 5.36
C LYS A 6 5.46 -9.53 4.07
N ILE A 7 5.09 -8.43 3.39
CA ILE A 7 4.36 -8.48 2.12
C ILE A 7 5.18 -9.21 1.05
N ILE A 8 6.49 -8.93 0.96
CA ILE A 8 7.40 -9.62 0.04
C ILE A 8 7.46 -11.13 0.35
N GLY A 9 7.60 -11.49 1.63
CA GLY A 9 7.60 -12.89 2.06
C GLY A 9 6.31 -13.63 1.69
N HIS A 10 5.14 -12.99 1.90
CA HIS A 10 3.86 -13.54 1.47
C HIS A 10 3.77 -13.71 -0.06
N MET A 11 4.23 -12.72 -0.82
CA MET A 11 4.21 -12.81 -2.28
C MET A 11 5.09 -13.95 -2.80
N ASN A 12 6.26 -14.17 -2.18
CA ASN A 12 7.11 -15.32 -2.50
C ASN A 12 6.41 -16.66 -2.18
N ALA A 13 5.68 -16.76 -1.08
CA ALA A 13 4.90 -17.95 -0.77
C ALA A 13 3.80 -18.21 -1.81
N ILE A 14 3.10 -17.16 -2.25
CA ILE A 14 2.09 -17.25 -3.31
C ILE A 14 2.72 -17.73 -4.62
N LYS A 15 3.89 -17.19 -5.00
CA LYS A 15 4.64 -17.66 -6.16
C LYS A 15 4.89 -19.16 -6.08
N THR A 16 5.37 -19.67 -4.95
CA THR A 16 5.57 -21.12 -4.74
C THR A 16 4.26 -21.90 -4.84
N MET A 17 3.13 -21.37 -4.36
CA MET A 17 1.82 -22.02 -4.51
C MET A 17 1.43 -22.18 -5.98
N VAL A 18 1.66 -21.14 -6.79
CA VAL A 18 1.39 -21.20 -8.24
C VAL A 18 2.32 -22.20 -8.94
N GLU A 19 3.62 -22.14 -8.65
CA GLU A 19 4.63 -23.03 -9.26
C GLU A 19 4.43 -24.51 -8.88
N SER A 20 3.87 -24.78 -7.70
CA SER A 20 3.54 -26.13 -7.24
C SER A 20 2.17 -26.63 -7.69
N GLY A 21 1.43 -25.86 -8.50
CA GLY A 21 0.13 -26.26 -9.03
C GLY A 21 -0.97 -26.34 -7.96
N ARG A 22 -0.85 -25.54 -6.89
CA ARG A 22 -1.83 -25.49 -5.81
C ARG A 22 -3.18 -24.96 -6.31
N ASP A 23 -4.26 -25.31 -5.60
CA ASP A 23 -5.62 -24.94 -6.01
C ASP A 23 -5.79 -23.43 -6.20
N CYS A 24 -6.45 -23.05 -7.29
CA CYS A 24 -6.61 -21.64 -7.67
C CYS A 24 -7.39 -20.84 -6.62
N SER A 25 -8.38 -21.45 -5.94
CA SER A 25 -9.14 -20.76 -4.89
C SER A 25 -8.26 -20.44 -3.68
N GLU A 26 -7.34 -21.35 -3.31
CA GLU A 26 -6.38 -21.10 -2.24
C GLU A 26 -5.41 -19.96 -2.61
N VAL A 27 -4.91 -19.94 -3.85
CA VAL A 27 -4.06 -18.85 -4.35
C VAL A 27 -4.80 -17.51 -4.30
N LEU A 28 -6.06 -17.47 -4.74
CA LEU A 28 -6.88 -16.26 -4.70
C LEU A 28 -7.11 -15.73 -3.28
N ILE A 29 -7.33 -16.63 -2.30
CA ILE A 29 -7.46 -16.25 -0.88
C ILE A 29 -6.17 -15.60 -0.38
N GLN A 30 -5.00 -16.15 -0.73
CA GLN A 30 -3.72 -15.57 -0.30
C GLN A 30 -3.44 -14.23 -0.99
N LEU A 31 -3.79 -14.09 -2.26
CA LEU A 31 -3.70 -12.80 -2.97
C LEU A 31 -4.58 -11.73 -2.31
N ALA A 32 -5.80 -12.08 -1.89
CA ALA A 32 -6.67 -11.17 -1.15
C ALA A 32 -6.07 -10.75 0.21
N ALA A 33 -5.38 -11.66 0.90
CA ALA A 33 -4.67 -11.33 2.13
C ALA A 33 -3.51 -10.34 1.89
N VAL A 34 -2.80 -10.47 0.77
CA VAL A 34 -1.75 -9.52 0.37
C VAL A 34 -2.34 -8.16 0.00
N ASP A 35 -3.43 -8.11 -0.75
CA ASP A 35 -4.14 -6.86 -1.07
C ASP A 35 -4.55 -6.11 0.21
N ALA A 36 -5.12 -6.81 1.19
CA ALA A 36 -5.47 -6.24 2.49
C ALA A 36 -4.23 -5.69 3.24
N ALA A 37 -3.10 -6.39 3.19
CA ALA A 37 -1.85 -5.95 3.80
C ALA A 37 -1.27 -4.70 3.11
N ILE A 38 -1.32 -4.64 1.78
CA ILE A 38 -0.92 -3.48 0.98
C ILE A 38 -1.80 -2.27 1.34
N LYS A 39 -3.13 -2.44 1.32
CA LYS A 39 -4.07 -1.37 1.73
C LYS A 39 -3.81 -0.87 3.15
N SER A 40 -3.48 -1.77 4.07
CA SER A 40 -3.09 -1.37 5.43
C SER A 40 -1.79 -0.56 5.46
N LEU A 41 -0.78 -0.95 4.68
CA LEU A 41 0.49 -0.20 4.58
C LEU A 41 0.27 1.17 3.95
N SER A 42 -0.46 1.25 2.85
CA SER A 42 -0.76 2.51 2.16
C SER A 42 -1.46 3.52 3.08
N ARG A 43 -2.42 3.07 3.90
CA ARG A 43 -3.07 3.93 4.92
C ARG A 43 -2.07 4.50 5.93
N VAL A 44 -1.09 3.72 6.35
CA VAL A 44 -0.04 4.18 7.29
C VAL A 44 0.83 5.25 6.62
N ILE A 45 1.28 5.00 5.39
CA ILE A 45 2.10 5.95 4.62
C ILE A 45 1.34 7.27 4.37
N LEU A 46 0.07 7.18 3.97
CA LEU A 46 -0.76 8.36 3.75
C LEU A 46 -0.91 9.19 5.02
N LYS A 47 -1.19 8.55 6.17
CA LYS A 47 -1.31 9.25 7.45
C LYS A 47 -0.01 9.93 7.85
N ASP A 48 1.12 9.26 7.66
CA ASP A 48 2.45 9.80 7.95
C ASP A 48 2.77 11.03 7.09
N HIS A 49 2.49 10.94 5.79
CA HIS A 49 2.68 12.04 4.84
C HIS A 49 1.81 13.26 5.17
N ILE A 50 0.54 13.03 5.51
CA ILE A 50 -0.36 14.12 5.97
C ILE A 50 0.17 14.77 7.25
N SER A 51 0.65 13.97 8.21
CA SER A 51 1.04 14.46 9.54
C SER A 51 2.44 15.11 9.58
N THR A 52 3.18 15.06 8.48
CA THR A 52 4.55 15.60 8.39
C THR A 52 4.62 16.61 7.24
N CYS A 53 4.80 16.14 6.02
CA CYS A 53 5.05 16.97 4.85
C CYS A 53 3.91 17.96 4.54
N ILE A 54 2.65 17.54 4.71
CA ILE A 54 1.50 18.38 4.33
C ILE A 54 1.21 19.46 5.38
N ILE A 55 1.44 19.18 6.66
CA ILE A 55 1.33 20.20 7.71
C ILE A 55 2.33 21.32 7.46
N ASP A 56 3.58 20.96 7.13
CA ASP A 56 4.63 21.93 6.83
C ASP A 56 4.30 22.73 5.55
N ALA A 57 3.89 22.05 4.47
CA ALA A 57 3.50 22.70 3.23
C ALA A 57 2.35 23.70 3.38
N VAL A 58 1.36 23.40 4.24
CA VAL A 58 0.27 24.33 4.55
C VAL A 58 0.78 25.57 5.29
N GLN A 59 1.75 25.43 6.19
CA GLN A 59 2.35 26.58 6.89
C GLN A 59 3.15 27.47 5.94
N ASP A 60 3.82 26.85 4.95
CA ASP A 60 4.63 27.55 3.95
C ASP A 60 3.80 28.08 2.77
N GLY A 61 2.51 27.80 2.72
CA GLY A 61 1.60 28.23 1.65
C GLY A 61 1.79 27.47 0.32
N ASP A 62 2.42 26.30 0.35
CA ASP A 62 2.68 25.48 -0.84
C ASP A 62 1.43 24.69 -1.26
N GLN A 63 0.67 25.27 -2.18
CA GLN A 63 -0.51 24.65 -2.78
C GLN A 63 -0.16 23.44 -3.66
N THR A 64 1.07 23.35 -4.18
CA THR A 64 1.49 22.25 -5.07
C THR A 64 1.47 20.92 -4.32
N ALA A 65 1.98 20.91 -3.08
CA ALA A 65 1.98 19.71 -2.24
C ALA A 65 0.56 19.18 -1.97
N LEU A 66 -0.43 20.07 -1.81
CA LEU A 66 -1.84 19.68 -1.65
C LEU A 66 -2.43 19.09 -2.94
N GLU A 67 -2.10 19.65 -4.11
CA GLU A 67 -2.51 19.11 -5.40
C GLU A 67 -1.93 17.71 -5.65
N GLU A 68 -0.65 17.51 -5.33
CA GLU A 68 0.02 16.21 -5.44
C GLU A 68 -0.59 15.16 -4.50
N LEU A 69 -0.91 15.55 -3.26
CA LEU A 69 -1.62 14.69 -2.31
C LEU A 69 -2.98 14.27 -2.86
N ASN A 70 -3.79 15.21 -3.35
CA ASN A 70 -5.11 14.92 -3.92
C ASN A 70 -5.01 13.93 -5.09
N ARG A 71 -4.03 14.14 -5.98
CA ARG A 71 -3.77 13.24 -7.11
C ARG A 71 -3.35 11.83 -6.64
N ALA A 72 -2.61 11.73 -5.53
CA ALA A 72 -2.24 10.44 -4.95
C ALA A 72 -3.46 9.73 -4.32
N ILE A 73 -4.34 10.48 -3.65
CA ILE A 73 -5.59 9.97 -3.05
C ILE A 73 -6.53 9.42 -4.13
N ASP A 74 -6.72 10.15 -5.24
CA ASP A 74 -7.58 9.71 -6.35
C ASP A 74 -7.16 8.36 -6.95
N LYS A 75 -5.85 8.10 -7.00
CA LYS A 75 -5.31 6.81 -7.44
C LYS A 75 -5.44 5.72 -6.39
N PHE A 76 -5.47 6.08 -5.11
CA PHE A 76 -5.55 5.14 -4.01
C PHE A 76 -6.99 4.66 -3.73
N ILE A 77 -7.99 5.50 -3.99
CA ILE A 77 -9.41 5.20 -3.75
C ILE A 77 -10.06 4.45 -4.93
N LYS A 78 -9.49 4.55 -6.14
CA LYS A 78 -9.90 3.74 -7.30
C LYS A 78 -9.61 2.26 -7.10
#